data_AF-A0A1M7JH97-F1
#
_entry.id   AF-A0A1M7JH97-F1
#
_cell.length_a   1.000
_cell.length_b   1.000
_cell.length_c   1.000
_cell.angle_alpha   90.00
_cell.angle_beta   90.00
_cell.angle_gamma   90.00
#
_symmetry.space_group_name_H-M   'P 1'
#
loop_
_entity.id
_entity.type
_entity.pdbx_description
1 polymer ?
#
loop_
_entity_poly.entity_id
_entity_poly.type
_entity_poly.pdbx_seq_one_letter_code
_entity_poly.pdbx_strand_id
1 'polypeptide(L)'
;MYLKEKGKERGIMMLKKPSEIDYLENYYIANYTSAIYYKHCILTTKKIFLKKLFKSLYNHKKALKDDLDRHISEARDQEYLDQLLLKCKKEVFKMQQNLSINTNPKSGQICTEMERRFFAQLHQTLQLLTDGSLRNTLLSHRHKSKALQEKLLLVNKYLI
;
A
#
# COMPACT_ATOMS: atom_id res chain seq x y z
N MET A 1 36.86 13.28 47.32
CA MET A 1 36.28 13.85 46.10
C MET A 1 37.29 13.67 44.98
N TYR A 2 36.95 12.89 43.94
CA TYR A 2 37.26 13.10 42.52
C TYR A 2 36.72 11.88 41.78
N LEU A 3 35.54 12.07 41.19
CA LEU A 3 34.80 11.08 40.42
C LEU A 3 35.51 10.87 39.09
N LYS A 4 35.78 9.61 38.77
CA LYS A 4 36.33 9.12 37.52
C LYS A 4 35.19 9.09 36.49
N GLU A 5 35.00 10.16 35.73
CA GLU A 5 34.01 10.18 34.65
C GLU A 5 34.49 9.34 33.46
N LYS A 6 33.72 8.28 33.23
CA LYS A 6 33.87 7.35 32.11
C LYS A 6 33.66 8.09 30.79
N GLY A 7 34.61 7.93 29.88
CA GLY A 7 34.46 8.26 28.46
C GLY A 7 33.22 7.59 27.90
N LYS A 8 32.18 8.39 27.67
CA LYS A 8 30.93 7.99 27.04
C LYS A 8 31.19 8.04 25.54
N GLU A 9 31.54 6.89 24.97
CA GLU A 9 31.56 6.67 23.52
C GLU A 9 30.21 7.11 22.96
N ARG A 10 30.19 8.31 22.37
CA ARG A 10 29.10 8.74 21.51
C ARG A 10 29.25 7.91 20.25
N GLY A 11 28.62 6.74 20.25
CA GLY A 11 28.31 5.99 19.05
C GLY A 11 27.64 6.96 18.09
N ILE A 12 28.40 7.41 17.10
CA ILE A 12 27.90 8.19 15.97
C ILE A 12 26.92 7.26 15.29
N MET A 13 25.62 7.43 15.58
CA MET A 13 24.56 6.85 14.78
C MET A 13 24.78 7.38 13.37
N MET A 14 25.41 6.57 12.52
CA MET A 14 25.42 6.82 11.10
C MET A 14 23.96 6.85 10.68
N LEU A 15 23.44 8.05 10.43
CA LEU A 15 22.19 8.27 9.73
C LEU A 15 22.35 7.60 8.36
N LYS A 16 22.00 6.31 8.27
CA LYS A 16 21.87 5.60 7.00
C LYS A 16 20.97 6.47 6.14
N LYS A 17 21.48 6.93 4.98
CA LYS A 17 20.64 7.60 3.99
C LYS A 17 19.40 6.71 3.76
N PRO A 18 18.18 7.26 3.78
CA PRO A 18 16.99 6.47 3.48
C PRO A 18 17.21 5.74 2.16
N SER A 19 17.03 4.43 2.16
CA SER A 19 16.99 3.69 0.90
C SER A 19 15.74 4.13 0.16
N GLU A 20 15.78 4.13 -1.18
CA GLU A 20 14.57 4.42 -1.97
C GLU A 20 13.41 3.49 -1.62
N ILE A 21 13.73 2.29 -1.14
CA ILE A 21 12.78 1.30 -0.62
C ILE A 21 12.01 1.81 0.60
N ASP A 22 12.61 2.68 1.43
CA ASP A 22 11.94 3.26 2.59
C ASP A 22 10.79 4.20 2.15
N TYR A 23 10.86 4.78 0.95
CA TYR A 23 9.76 5.54 0.34
C TYR A 23 8.65 4.66 -0.26
N LEU A 24 8.91 3.36 -0.44
CA LEU A 24 7.91 2.39 -0.87
C LEU A 24 7.05 1.88 0.28
N GLU A 25 7.48 2.01 1.54
CA GLU A 25 6.81 1.41 2.70
C GLU A 25 5.33 1.80 2.77
N ASN A 26 5.03 3.09 2.75
CA ASN A 26 3.64 3.58 2.85
C ASN A 26 2.80 3.12 1.66
N TYR A 27 3.40 3.16 0.46
CA TYR A 27 2.76 2.73 -0.77
C TYR A 27 2.44 1.23 -0.78
N TYR A 28 3.39 0.41 -0.30
CA TYR A 28 3.24 -1.03 -0.14
C TYR A 28 2.12 -1.36 0.84
N ILE A 29 2.09 -0.70 2.00
CA ILE A 29 1.07 -0.88 3.03
C ILE A 29 -0.32 -0.53 2.48
N ALA A 30 -0.46 0.58 1.74
CA ALA A 30 -1.74 0.95 1.14
C ALA A 30 -2.17 -0.02 0.04
N ASN A 31 -1.24 -0.50 -0.79
CA ASN A 31 -1.51 -1.55 -1.79
C ASN A 31 -2.06 -2.82 -1.12
N TYR A 32 -1.37 -3.31 -0.09
CA TYR A 32 -1.76 -4.51 0.65
C TYR A 32 -3.12 -4.34 1.32
N THR A 33 -3.33 -3.22 2.02
CA THR A 33 -4.59 -2.93 2.72
C THR A 33 -5.77 -2.88 1.75
N SER A 34 -5.59 -2.21 0.60
CA SER A 34 -6.60 -2.15 -0.46
C SER A 34 -6.90 -3.54 -1.02
N ALA A 35 -5.88 -4.37 -1.25
CA ALA A 35 -6.07 -5.74 -1.74
C ALA A 35 -6.93 -6.59 -0.78
N ILE A 36 -6.67 -6.51 0.53
CA ILE A 36 -7.48 -7.23 1.53
C ILE A 36 -8.92 -6.72 1.54
N TYR A 37 -9.12 -5.41 1.44
CA TYR A 37 -10.47 -4.85 1.39
C TYR A 37 -11.23 -5.30 0.14
N TYR A 38 -10.60 -5.29 -1.05
CA TYR A 38 -11.23 -5.78 -2.27
C TYR A 38 -11.57 -7.27 -2.18
N LYS A 39 -10.71 -8.07 -1.55
CA LYS A 39 -11.03 -9.48 -1.25
C LYS A 39 -12.29 -9.59 -0.40
N HIS A 40 -12.44 -8.76 0.63
CA HIS A 40 -13.66 -8.71 1.42
C HIS A 40 -14.88 -8.32 0.58
N CYS A 41 -14.80 -7.27 -0.23
CA CYS A 41 -15.90 -6.84 -1.12
C CYS A 41 -16.32 -7.91 -2.15
N ILE A 42 -15.38 -8.71 -2.66
CA ILE A 42 -15.67 -9.84 -3.56
C ILE A 42 -16.53 -10.90 -2.87
N LEU A 43 -16.28 -11.14 -1.57
CA LEU A 43 -16.97 -12.15 -0.78
C LEU A 43 -18.36 -11.67 -0.31
N THR A 44 -18.52 -10.38 -0.05
CA THR A 44 -19.76 -9.83 0.52
C THR A 44 -20.74 -9.31 -0.54
N THR A 45 -20.27 -8.91 -1.73
CA THR A 45 -21.17 -8.35 -2.75
C THR A 45 -21.98 -9.43 -3.48
N LYS A 46 -23.30 -9.21 -3.59
CA LYS A 46 -24.21 -10.05 -4.41
C LYS A 46 -24.27 -9.61 -5.88
N LYS A 47 -23.85 -8.38 -6.19
CA LYS A 47 -23.91 -7.82 -7.56
C LYS A 47 -22.74 -8.37 -8.39
N ILE A 48 -23.03 -9.24 -9.37
CA ILE A 48 -22.03 -9.92 -10.22
C ILE A 48 -21.06 -8.93 -10.87
N PHE A 49 -21.58 -7.82 -11.38
CA PHE A 49 -20.77 -6.79 -12.02
C PHE A 49 -19.79 -6.12 -11.04
N LEU A 50 -20.23 -5.77 -9.82
CA LEU A 50 -19.33 -5.25 -8.78
C LEU A 50 -18.27 -6.29 -8.39
N LYS A 51 -18.67 -7.56 -8.28
CA LYS A 51 -17.73 -8.66 -8.00
C LYS A 51 -16.63 -8.75 -9.05
N LYS A 52 -16.95 -8.60 -10.34
CA LYS A 52 -15.97 -8.56 -11.45
C LYS A 52 -15.04 -7.35 -11.34
N LEU A 53 -15.56 -6.18 -10.99
CA LEU A 53 -14.75 -4.97 -10.79
C LEU A 53 -13.78 -5.14 -9.60
N PHE A 54 -14.27 -5.59 -8.44
CA PHE A 54 -13.42 -5.83 -7.27
C PHE A 54 -12.37 -6.91 -7.52
N LYS A 55 -12.69 -7.97 -8.30
CA LYS A 55 -11.71 -8.97 -8.72
C LYS A 55 -10.61 -8.37 -9.59
N SER A 56 -10.96 -7.44 -10.48
CA SER A 56 -9.98 -6.74 -11.33
C SER A 56 -9.06 -5.84 -10.51
N LEU A 57 -9.63 -5.09 -9.55
CA LEU A 57 -8.87 -4.29 -8.59
C LEU A 57 -7.94 -5.17 -7.73
N TYR A 58 -8.44 -6.25 -7.16
CA TYR A 58 -7.65 -7.19 -6.37
C TYR A 58 -6.48 -7.79 -7.15
N ASN A 59 -6.74 -8.25 -8.38
CA ASN A 59 -5.70 -8.83 -9.23
C ASN A 59 -4.62 -7.81 -9.59
N HIS A 60 -5.00 -6.54 -9.82
CA HIS A 60 -4.05 -5.46 -10.04
C HIS A 60 -3.15 -5.22 -8.82
N LYS A 61 -3.74 -5.12 -7.62
CA LYS A 61 -2.96 -4.93 -6.38
C LYS A 61 -2.06 -6.13 -6.07
N LYS A 62 -2.50 -7.36 -6.40
CA LYS A 62 -1.68 -8.56 -6.28
C LYS A 62 -0.47 -8.51 -7.21
N ALA A 63 -0.67 -8.23 -8.50
CA ALA A 63 0.44 -8.12 -9.46
C ALA A 63 1.44 -7.03 -9.06
N LEU A 64 0.94 -5.87 -8.60
CA LEU A 64 1.79 -4.82 -8.07
C LEU A 64 2.58 -5.26 -6.84
N LYS A 65 1.98 -6.01 -5.92
CA LYS A 65 2.70 -6.56 -4.75
C LYS A 65 3.84 -7.47 -5.20
N ASP A 66 3.57 -8.39 -6.13
CA ASP A 66 4.56 -9.36 -6.61
C ASP A 66 5.75 -8.64 -7.30
N ASP A 67 5.48 -7.53 -8.01
CA ASP A 67 6.54 -6.69 -8.58
C ASP A 67 7.30 -5.91 -7.49
N LEU A 68 6.62 -5.35 -6.49
CA LEU A 68 7.26 -4.63 -5.37
C LEU A 68 8.12 -5.56 -4.52
N ASP A 69 7.65 -6.77 -4.21
CA ASP A 69 8.42 -7.76 -3.45
C ASP A 69 9.74 -8.09 -4.14
N ARG A 70 9.73 -8.19 -5.48
CA ARG A 70 10.94 -8.43 -6.29
C ARG A 70 11.94 -7.28 -6.13
N HIS A 71 11.50 -6.04 -6.37
CA HIS A 71 12.34 -4.84 -6.23
C HIS A 71 12.88 -4.67 -4.80
N ILE A 72 12.07 -4.98 -3.78
CA ILE A 72 12.50 -4.91 -2.38
C ILE A 72 13.54 -6.00 -2.08
N SER A 73 13.34 -7.22 -2.56
CA SER A 73 14.27 -8.35 -2.34
C SER A 73 15.63 -8.13 -3.02
N GLU A 74 15.67 -7.37 -4.11
CA GLU A 74 16.91 -6.98 -4.79
C GLU A 74 17.72 -5.95 -3.98
N ALA A 75 17.08 -5.17 -3.10
CA ALA A 75 17.67 -4.05 -2.40
C ALA A 75 17.77 -4.22 -0.86
N ARG A 76 17.01 -5.16 -0.27
CA ARG A 76 16.89 -5.41 1.17
C ARG A 76 16.74 -6.90 1.46
N ASP A 77 17.07 -7.29 2.69
CA ASP A 77 16.96 -8.66 3.15
C ASP A 77 15.50 -9.08 3.42
N GLN A 78 15.26 -10.40 3.45
CA GLN A 78 13.95 -10.99 3.73
C GLN A 78 13.34 -10.51 5.07
N GLU A 79 14.16 -10.23 6.07
CA GLU A 79 13.69 -9.70 7.37
C GLU A 79 12.94 -8.37 7.21
N TYR A 80 13.39 -7.51 6.28
CA TYR A 80 12.70 -6.25 6.02
C TYR A 80 11.30 -6.48 5.43
N LEU A 81 11.16 -7.42 4.50
CA LEU A 81 9.86 -7.81 3.95
C LEU A 81 8.93 -8.36 5.03
N ASP A 82 9.46 -9.18 5.94
CA ASP A 82 8.67 -9.74 7.04
C ASP A 82 8.18 -8.64 8.01
N GLN A 83 9.05 -7.67 8.33
CA GLN A 83 8.66 -6.50 9.12
C GLN A 83 7.60 -5.64 8.41
N LEU A 84 7.73 -5.46 7.09
CA LEU A 84 6.77 -4.72 6.28
C LEU A 84 5.40 -5.43 6.25
N LEU A 85 5.38 -6.76 6.13
CA LEU A 85 4.17 -7.57 6.23
C LEU A 85 3.51 -7.46 7.61
N LEU A 86 4.28 -7.39 8.70
CA LEU A 86 3.74 -7.13 10.03
C LEU A 86 3.07 -5.75 10.13
N LYS A 87 3.67 -4.71 9.55
CA LYS A 87 3.05 -3.37 9.47
C LYS A 87 1.75 -3.41 8.66
N CYS A 88 1.74 -4.12 7.54
CA CYS A 88 0.53 -4.31 6.73
C CYS A 88 -0.60 -4.98 7.53
N LYS A 89 -0.30 -6.03 8.29
CA LYS A 89 -1.30 -6.72 9.13
C LYS A 89 -1.91 -5.79 10.18
N LYS A 90 -1.10 -4.91 10.79
CA LYS A 90 -1.59 -3.91 11.75
C LYS A 90 -2.56 -2.92 11.12
N GLU A 91 -2.26 -2.41 9.93
CA GLU A 91 -3.16 -1.50 9.22
C GLU A 91 -4.45 -2.18 8.75
N VAL A 92 -4.37 -3.43 8.29
CA VAL A 92 -5.55 -4.24 7.97
C VAL A 92 -6.45 -4.43 9.20
N PHE A 93 -5.86 -4.69 10.36
CA PHE A 93 -6.62 -4.83 11.61
C PHE A 93 -7.34 -3.52 11.98
N LYS A 94 -6.66 -2.37 11.91
CA LYS A 94 -7.29 -1.05 12.11
C LYS A 94 -8.44 -0.80 11.14
N MET A 95 -8.24 -1.10 9.86
CA MET A 95 -9.28 -0.99 8.84
C MET A 95 -10.48 -1.88 9.18
N GLN A 96 -10.26 -3.13 9.58
CA GLN A 96 -11.34 -4.06 9.97
C GLN A 96 -12.12 -3.57 11.18
N GLN A 97 -11.44 -3.04 12.21
CA GLN A 97 -12.10 -2.43 13.36
C GLN A 97 -13.00 -1.26 12.93
N ASN A 98 -12.47 -0.35 12.10
CA ASN A 98 -13.25 0.79 11.60
C ASN A 98 -14.49 0.34 10.80
N LEU A 99 -14.39 -0.75 10.03
CA LEU A 99 -15.52 -1.32 9.29
C LEU A 99 -16.55 -1.98 10.21
N SER A 100 -16.12 -2.61 11.32
CA SER A 100 -17.07 -3.22 12.28
C SER A 100 -17.86 -2.18 13.08
N ILE A 101 -17.26 -1.02 13.35
CA ILE A 101 -17.90 0.08 14.09
C ILE A 101 -18.88 0.83 13.18
N ASN A 102 -18.58 0.91 11.88
CA ASN A 102 -19.41 1.60 10.91
C ASN A 102 -20.44 0.63 10.34
N THR A 103 -21.72 0.78 10.71
CA THR A 103 -22.78 -0.18 10.39
C THR A 103 -23.35 -0.06 8.96
N ASN A 104 -22.96 0.97 8.20
CA ASN A 104 -23.41 1.13 6.80
C ASN A 104 -22.39 1.80 5.86
N PRO A 105 -21.14 1.28 5.75
CA PRO A 105 -20.22 1.77 4.76
C PRO A 105 -20.67 1.34 3.37
N LYS A 106 -21.10 2.30 2.54
CA LYS A 106 -21.26 2.06 1.10
C LYS A 106 -19.90 1.62 0.55
N SER A 107 -19.74 0.31 0.29
CA SER A 107 -18.43 -0.27 -0.05
C SER A 107 -17.76 0.42 -1.24
N GLY A 108 -18.54 0.96 -2.18
CA GLY A 108 -18.07 1.78 -3.30
C GLY A 108 -17.37 3.08 -2.89
N GLN A 109 -17.88 3.79 -1.89
CA GLN A 109 -17.26 5.02 -1.38
C GLN A 109 -15.92 4.72 -0.73
N ILE A 110 -15.85 3.65 0.07
CA ILE A 110 -14.59 3.21 0.69
C ILE A 110 -13.58 2.80 -0.38
N CYS A 111 -13.97 1.98 -1.37
CA CYS A 111 -13.08 1.62 -2.46
C CYS A 111 -12.57 2.87 -3.21
N THR A 112 -13.43 3.86 -3.42
CA THR A 112 -13.07 5.10 -4.12
C THR A 112 -12.02 5.89 -3.33
N GLU A 113 -12.22 6.04 -2.02
CA GLU A 113 -11.26 6.73 -1.16
C GLU A 113 -9.94 5.95 -1.03
N MET A 114 -9.98 4.62 -0.97
CA MET A 114 -8.76 3.79 -1.00
C MET A 114 -7.97 3.99 -2.29
N GLU A 115 -8.62 3.94 -3.47
CA GLU A 115 -7.93 4.22 -4.74
C GLU A 115 -7.40 5.66 -4.77
N ARG A 116 -8.15 6.65 -4.26
CA ARG A 116 -7.68 8.03 -4.21
C ARG A 116 -6.40 8.17 -3.37
N ARG A 117 -6.36 7.57 -2.18
CA ARG A 117 -5.18 7.56 -1.30
C ARG A 117 -4.01 6.82 -1.93
N PHE A 118 -4.27 5.67 -2.54
CA PHE A 118 -3.28 4.89 -3.26
C PHE A 118 -2.63 5.71 -4.39
N PHE A 119 -3.42 6.45 -5.17
CA PHE A 119 -2.92 7.33 -6.22
C PHE A 119 -2.10 8.50 -5.70
N ALA A 120 -2.52 9.11 -4.59
CA ALA A 120 -1.77 10.17 -3.93
C ALA A 120 -0.39 9.67 -3.47
N GLN A 121 -0.34 8.49 -2.84
CA GLN A 121 0.91 7.87 -2.44
C GLN A 121 1.79 7.46 -3.62
N LEU A 122 1.22 6.87 -4.68
CA LEU A 122 1.94 6.57 -5.91
C LEU A 122 2.61 7.82 -6.50
N HIS A 123 1.90 8.95 -6.50
CA HIS A 123 2.45 10.20 -7.00
C HIS A 123 3.63 10.69 -6.15
N GLN A 124 3.49 10.66 -4.81
CA GLN A 124 4.56 11.03 -3.88
C GLN A 124 5.77 10.12 -4.03
N THR A 125 5.56 8.80 -4.08
CA THR A 125 6.64 7.82 -4.27
C THR A 125 7.36 8.06 -5.60
N LEU A 126 6.65 8.28 -6.72
CA LEU A 126 7.28 8.54 -8.02
C LEU A 126 8.13 9.82 -8.06
N GLN A 127 7.86 10.81 -7.20
CA GLN A 127 8.69 12.02 -7.08
C GLN A 127 10.00 11.77 -6.34
N LEU A 128 10.04 10.76 -5.46
CA LEU A 128 11.18 10.45 -4.59
C LEU A 128 12.11 9.38 -5.18
N LEU A 129 11.65 8.60 -6.15
CA LEU A 129 12.42 7.53 -6.78
C LEU A 129 13.35 8.04 -7.89
N THR A 130 14.62 7.64 -7.80
CA THR A 130 15.62 7.82 -8.86
C THR A 130 15.92 6.52 -9.60
N ASP A 131 15.60 5.35 -9.04
CA ASP A 131 15.70 4.05 -9.73
C ASP A 131 14.74 3.98 -10.95
N GLY A 132 15.32 3.88 -12.14
CA GLY A 132 14.58 3.83 -13.40
C GLY A 132 13.74 2.57 -13.60
N SER A 133 14.19 1.41 -13.11
CA SER A 133 13.51 0.12 -13.25
C SER A 133 12.25 0.08 -12.39
N LEU A 134 12.38 0.47 -11.12
CA LEU A 134 11.28 0.59 -10.17
C LEU A 134 10.28 1.66 -10.62
N ARG A 135 10.78 2.83 -11.06
CA ARG A 135 9.93 3.92 -11.58
C ARG A 135 9.13 3.49 -12.81
N ASN A 136 9.75 2.78 -13.76
CA ASN A 136 9.05 2.24 -14.94
C ASN A 136 7.95 1.23 -14.55
N THR A 137 8.26 0.36 -13.60
CA THR A 137 7.29 -0.61 -13.05
C THR A 137 6.08 0.12 -12.46
N LEU A 138 6.30 1.13 -11.62
CA LEU A 138 5.24 1.93 -11.00
C LEU A 138 4.42 2.72 -12.02
N LEU A 139 5.05 3.27 -13.06
CA LEU A 139 4.34 3.97 -14.15
C LEU A 139 3.43 3.03 -14.95
N SER A 140 3.87 1.79 -15.22
CA SER A 140 3.03 0.76 -15.85
C SER A 140 1.79 0.44 -15.01
N HIS A 141 1.99 0.29 -13.69
CA HIS A 141 0.87 0.07 -12.76
C HIS A 141 -0.06 1.28 -12.63
N ARG A 142 0.48 2.51 -12.69
CA ARG A 142 -0.31 3.75 -12.68
C ARG A 142 -1.35 3.76 -13.80
N HIS A 143 -0.93 3.39 -15.01
CA HIS A 143 -1.82 3.39 -16.17
C HIS A 143 -2.98 2.40 -15.99
N LYS A 144 -2.68 1.16 -15.58
CA LYS A 144 -3.69 0.12 -15.31
C LYS A 144 -4.63 0.52 -14.17
N SER A 145 -4.08 1.09 -13.10
CA SER A 145 -4.86 1.54 -11.94
C SER A 145 -5.82 2.68 -12.33
N LYS A 146 -5.45 3.54 -13.30
CA LYS A 146 -6.26 4.72 -13.65
C LYS A 146 -7.55 4.30 -14.35
N ALA A 147 -7.44 3.37 -15.30
CA ALA A 147 -8.60 2.77 -15.96
C ALA A 147 -9.55 2.06 -14.97
N LEU A 148 -9.02 1.43 -13.93
CA LEU A 148 -9.82 0.80 -12.88
C LEU A 148 -10.50 1.83 -11.96
N GLN A 149 -9.80 2.92 -11.62
CA GLN A 149 -10.35 4.03 -10.83
C GLN A 149 -11.51 4.73 -11.56
N GLU A 150 -11.36 5.01 -12.85
CA GLU A 150 -12.42 5.61 -13.67
C GLU A 150 -13.67 4.73 -13.71
N LYS A 151 -13.49 3.41 -13.87
CA LYS A 151 -14.59 2.44 -13.77
C LYS A 151 -15.23 2.46 -12.39
N LEU A 152 -14.44 2.49 -11.33
CA LEU A 152 -14.95 2.53 -9.95
C LEU A 152 -15.76 3.80 -9.68
N LEU A 153 -15.30 4.97 -10.14
CA LEU A 153 -16.00 6.25 -10.01
C LEU A 153 -17.34 6.24 -10.76
N LEU A 154 -17.36 5.74 -11.98
CA LEU A 154 -18.58 5.61 -12.77
C LEU A 154 -19.59 4.73 -12.05
N VAL A 155 -19.14 3.58 -11.56
CA VAL A 155 -20.00 2.61 -10.85
C VAL A 155 -20.49 3.17 -9.52
N ASN A 156 -19.65 3.91 -8.79
CA ASN A 156 -20.06 4.57 -7.55
C ASN A 156 -21.06 5.70 -7.78
N LYS A 157 -20.99 6.40 -8.93
CA LYS A 157 -21.93 7.47 -9.28
C LYS A 157 -23.31 6.94 -9.70
N TYR A 158 -23.36 5.80 -10.39
CA TYR A 158 -24.58 5.32 -11.05
C TYR A 158 -25.20 4.06 -10.42
N LEU A 159 -24.50 3.31 -9.56
CA LEU A 159 -24.93 1.96 -9.13
C LEU A 159 -24.79 1.67 -7.62
N ILE A 160 -24.29 2.62 -6.80
CA ILE A 160 -24.05 2.52 -5.35
C ILE A 160 -24.58 3.77 -4.65
#